data_AF-A0A842CU46-F1
#
_entry.id   AF-A0A842CU46-F1
#
_cell.length_a   1.000
_cell.length_b   1.000
_cell.length_c   1.000
_cell.angle_alpha   90.00
_cell.angle_beta   90.00
_cell.angle_gamma   90.00
#
_symmetry.space_group_name_H-M   'P 1'
#
loop_
_entity.id
_entity.type
_entity.pdbx_description
1 polymer ?
#
loop_
_entity_poly.entity_id
_entity_poly.type
_entity_poly.pdbx_seq_one_letter_code
_entity_poly.pdbx_strand_id
1 'polypeptide(L)'
;MWGVGDLFAISLLDDSFCIGRVVGFEPDALNSAICAFYAHRVNEIPEVEPILYENELISLLFVNRDLLDSGDWKVFSMASTEFPINKYIKLDELRRDGFINVTSRGSGIVVSLMNAYYSLVP
;
A
#
# COMPACT_ATOMS: atom_id res chain seq x y z
N MET A 1 2.24 -13.64 -7.62
CA MET A 1 3.58 -13.07 -7.36
C MET A 1 3.41 -11.58 -7.55
N TRP A 2 3.67 -10.78 -6.52
CA TRP A 2 3.54 -9.33 -6.55
C TRP A 2 4.93 -8.68 -6.68
N GLY A 3 4.98 -7.41 -7.13
CA GLY A 3 6.20 -6.65 -7.33
C GLY A 3 5.99 -5.14 -7.21
N VAL A 4 7.10 -4.38 -7.28
CA VAL A 4 7.06 -2.92 -7.25
C VAL A 4 6.33 -2.41 -8.50
N GLY A 5 5.35 -1.53 -8.29
CA GLY A 5 4.45 -1.05 -9.33
C GLY A 5 3.06 -1.68 -9.27
N ASP A 6 2.90 -2.84 -8.63
CA ASP A 6 1.61 -3.52 -8.57
C ASP A 6 0.56 -2.73 -7.80
N LEU A 7 -0.63 -2.68 -8.37
CA LEU A 7 -1.85 -2.16 -7.77
C LEU A 7 -2.65 -3.31 -7.17
N PHE A 8 -3.10 -3.10 -5.94
CA PHE A 8 -3.86 -4.08 -5.19
C PHE A 8 -5.10 -3.48 -4.57
N ALA A 9 -6.12 -4.30 -4.40
CA ALA A 9 -7.36 -3.95 -3.74
C ALA A 9 -7.35 -4.44 -2.29
N ILE A 10 -7.80 -3.58 -1.38
CA ILE A 10 -8.04 -3.91 0.03
C ILE A 10 -9.56 -3.96 0.22
N SER A 11 -10.09 -5.11 0.62
CA SER A 11 -11.51 -5.24 0.95
C SER A 11 -11.89 -4.41 2.17
N LEU A 12 -12.99 -3.68 2.06
CA LEU A 12 -13.62 -2.92 3.14
C LEU A 12 -14.82 -3.68 3.71
N LEU A 13 -15.30 -3.27 4.88
CA LEU A 13 -16.38 -3.96 5.60
C LEU A 13 -17.75 -3.87 4.93
N ASP A 14 -17.93 -2.96 3.99
CA ASP A 14 -19.16 -2.79 3.22
C ASP A 14 -19.05 -3.34 1.80
N ASP A 15 -18.21 -4.37 1.64
CA ASP A 15 -17.98 -5.13 0.40
C ASP A 15 -17.38 -4.32 -0.76
N SER A 16 -17.03 -3.05 -0.53
CA SER A 16 -16.26 -2.24 -1.46
C SER A 16 -14.75 -2.43 -1.26
N PHE A 17 -13.94 -1.78 -2.11
CA PHE A 17 -12.49 -1.86 -2.06
C PHE A 17 -11.87 -0.46 -2.03
N CYS A 18 -10.70 -0.35 -1.41
CA CYS A 18 -9.79 0.77 -1.67
C CYS A 18 -8.50 0.30 -2.36
N ILE A 19 -7.84 1.21 -3.05
CA ILE A 19 -6.66 0.90 -3.87
C ILE A 19 -5.37 1.22 -3.11
N GLY A 20 -4.45 0.27 -3.14
CA GLY A 20 -3.06 0.45 -2.73
C GLY A 20 -2.12 0.16 -3.89
N ARG A 21 -0.86 0.60 -3.73
CA ARG A 21 0.22 0.37 -4.67
C ARG A 21 1.48 -0.07 -3.94
N VAL A 22 2.13 -1.13 -4.42
CA VAL A 22 3.48 -1.48 -3.97
C VAL A 22 4.46 -0.52 -4.62
N VAL A 23 5.22 0.21 -3.82
CA VAL A 23 6.17 1.24 -4.29
C VAL A 23 7.62 0.92 -3.93
N GLY A 24 7.85 -0.10 -3.10
CA GLY A 24 9.17 -0.55 -2.72
C GLY A 24 9.11 -1.87 -1.97
N PHE A 25 10.27 -2.49 -1.79
CA PHE A 25 10.44 -3.70 -0.99
C PHE A 25 11.81 -3.65 -0.33
N GLU A 26 11.84 -3.73 0.99
CA GLU A 26 13.07 -3.57 1.78
C GLU A 26 13.24 -4.80 2.70
N PRO A 27 13.98 -5.82 2.25
CA PRO A 27 14.30 -7.02 3.04
C PRO A 27 14.89 -6.68 4.41
N ASP A 28 15.75 -5.66 4.45
CA ASP A 28 16.46 -5.22 5.65
C ASP A 28 15.58 -4.41 6.62
N ALA A 29 14.40 -3.96 6.18
CA ALA A 29 13.42 -3.27 7.00
C ALA A 29 12.37 -4.25 7.56
N LEU A 30 12.81 -5.32 8.24
CA LEU A 30 11.93 -6.41 8.72
C LEU A 30 11.16 -7.12 7.59
N ASN A 31 11.78 -7.28 6.42
CA ASN A 31 11.18 -7.93 5.25
C ASN A 31 9.84 -7.30 4.81
N SER A 32 9.76 -5.97 4.86
CA SER A 32 8.53 -5.22 4.62
C SER A 32 8.39 -4.75 3.17
N ALA A 33 7.16 -4.70 2.69
CA ALA A 33 6.80 -3.96 1.49
C ALA A 33 6.60 -2.50 1.84
N ILE A 34 6.92 -1.59 0.93
CA ILE A 34 6.52 -0.19 1.05
C ILE A 34 5.28 0.00 0.17
N CYS A 35 4.18 0.41 0.79
CA CYS A 35 2.91 0.58 0.10
C CYS A 35 2.40 2.02 0.22
N ALA A 36 1.89 2.54 -0.89
CA ALA A 36 1.07 3.74 -0.94
C ALA A 36 -0.40 3.35 -0.83
N PHE A 37 -1.15 4.05 0.01
CA PHE A 37 -2.57 3.82 0.24
C PHE A 37 -3.37 5.05 -0.17
N TYR A 38 -4.42 4.86 -0.96
CA TYR A 38 -5.18 5.94 -1.57
C TYR A 38 -6.62 6.00 -1.05
N ALA A 39 -7.16 7.21 -1.00
CA ALA A 39 -8.56 7.53 -0.80
C ALA A 39 -9.38 7.27 -2.07
N HIS A 40 -9.06 6.19 -2.77
CA HIS A 40 -9.70 5.79 -4.01
C HIS A 40 -10.54 4.54 -3.74
N ARG A 41 -11.86 4.72 -3.68
CA ARG A 41 -12.83 3.69 -3.33
C ARG A 41 -13.59 3.22 -4.55
N VAL A 42 -13.72 1.91 -4.72
CA VAL A 42 -14.40 1.28 -5.86
C VAL A 42 -15.33 0.17 -5.36
N ASN A 43 -16.43 -0.08 -6.07
CA ASN A 43 -17.39 -1.13 -5.71
C ASN A 43 -16.94 -2.51 -6.20
N GLU A 44 -16.07 -2.55 -7.21
CA GLU A 44 -15.52 -3.77 -7.79
C GLU A 44 -14.04 -3.56 -8.12
N ILE A 45 -13.27 -4.64 -8.14
CA ILE A 45 -11.84 -4.58 -8.45
C ILE A 45 -11.69 -4.20 -9.93
N PRO A 46 -10.96 -3.12 -10.26
CA PRO A 46 -10.84 -2.66 -11.65
C PRO A 46 -10.16 -3.69 -12.55
N GLU A 47 -10.61 -3.79 -13.80
CA GLU A 47 -9.94 -4.58 -14.84
C GLU A 47 -8.76 -3.84 -15.49
N VAL A 48 -8.71 -2.52 -15.32
CA VAL A 48 -7.71 -1.62 -15.89
C VAL A 48 -7.06 -0.77 -14.80
N GLU A 49 -5.89 -0.19 -15.07
CA GLU A 49 -5.24 0.75 -14.17
C GLU A 49 -6.15 1.96 -13.89
N PRO A 50 -6.56 2.21 -12.62
CA PRO A 50 -7.27 3.42 -12.25
C PRO A 50 -6.33 4.64 -12.28
N ILE A 51 -6.89 5.81 -12.56
CA ILE A 51 -6.17 7.07 -12.40
C ILE A 51 -6.15 7.42 -10.91
N LEU A 52 -4.97 7.35 -10.29
CA LEU A 52 -4.76 7.71 -8.89
C LEU A 52 -4.11 9.09 -8.80
N TYR A 53 -4.75 10.02 -8.09
CA TYR A 53 -4.25 11.37 -7.94
C TYR A 53 -3.40 11.54 -6.67
N GLU A 54 -2.45 12.47 -6.70
CA GLU A 54 -1.58 12.74 -5.54
C GLU A 54 -2.38 13.19 -4.31
N ASN A 55 -3.44 13.97 -4.49
CA ASN A 55 -4.31 14.43 -3.40
C ASN A 55 -5.19 13.32 -2.81
N GLU A 56 -5.25 12.14 -3.43
CA GLU A 56 -5.89 10.95 -2.87
C GLU A 56 -4.90 10.14 -2.01
N LEU A 57 -3.60 10.43 -2.02
CA LEU A 57 -2.63 9.69 -1.21
C LEU A 57 -2.88 9.93 0.28
N ILE A 58 -3.27 8.88 1.01
CA ILE A 58 -3.49 8.93 2.45
C ILE A 58 -2.16 8.81 3.18
N SER A 59 -1.37 7.79 2.84
CA SER A 59 -0.13 7.47 3.54
C SER A 59 0.79 6.59 2.70
N LEU A 60 2.08 6.67 3.02
CA LEU A 60 3.10 5.73 2.60
C LEU A 60 3.65 4.99 3.83
N LEU A 61 3.58 3.65 3.84
CA LEU A 61 3.95 2.85 5.00
C LEU A 61 4.84 1.67 4.63
N PHE A 62 5.75 1.33 5.53
CA PHE A 62 6.36 0.00 5.60
C PHE A 62 5.33 -0.94 6.20
N VAL A 63 5.00 -2.02 5.49
CA VAL A 63 3.96 -2.96 5.88
C VAL A 63 4.44 -4.40 5.78
N ASN A 64 3.94 -5.26 6.66
CA ASN A 64 4.12 -6.69 6.52
C ASN A 64 3.47 -7.16 5.20
N ARG A 65 4.17 -8.02 4.48
CA ARG A 65 3.76 -8.56 3.17
C ARG A 65 2.77 -9.72 3.25
N ASP A 66 2.27 -10.04 4.43
CA ASP A 66 1.44 -11.23 4.67
C ASP A 66 0.14 -11.22 3.84
N LEU A 67 -0.58 -10.09 3.76
CA LEU A 67 -1.80 -10.02 2.95
C LEU A 67 -1.55 -9.91 1.44
N LEU A 68 -0.36 -9.44 1.02
CA LEU A 68 0.06 -9.49 -0.38
C LEU A 68 0.47 -10.92 -0.78
N ASP A 69 1.17 -11.62 0.11
CA ASP A 69 1.62 -13.00 -0.08
C ASP A 69 0.46 -14.00 -0.09
N SER A 70 -0.51 -13.83 0.81
CA SER A 70 -1.71 -14.67 0.87
C SER A 70 -2.68 -14.41 -0.28
N GLY A 71 -2.61 -13.22 -0.88
CA GLY A 71 -3.54 -12.76 -1.92
C GLY A 71 -4.84 -12.15 -1.38
N ASP A 72 -4.95 -11.96 -0.06
CA ASP A 72 -6.08 -11.23 0.56
C ASP A 72 -6.11 -9.77 0.08
N TRP A 73 -4.94 -9.16 -0.11
CA TRP A 73 -4.80 -7.94 -0.91
C TRP A 73 -4.61 -8.34 -2.36
N LYS A 74 -5.71 -8.33 -3.11
CA LYS A 74 -5.75 -8.84 -4.47
C LYS A 74 -5.07 -7.87 -5.43
N VAL A 75 -3.88 -8.25 -5.91
CA VAL A 75 -3.20 -7.59 -7.02
C VAL A 75 -4.02 -7.77 -8.31
N PHE A 76 -4.27 -6.68 -9.02
CA PHE A 76 -5.15 -6.69 -10.20
C PHE A 76 -4.56 -5.99 -11.43
N SER A 77 -3.57 -5.10 -11.25
CA SER A 77 -2.93 -4.39 -12.35
C SER A 77 -1.51 -3.96 -11.95
N MET A 78 -0.72 -3.52 -12.92
CA MET A 78 0.58 -2.89 -12.71
C MET A 78 0.49 -1.44 -13.15
N ALA A 79 0.97 -0.52 -12.30
CA ALA A 79 0.96 0.89 -12.62
C ALA A 79 1.91 1.21 -13.78
N SER A 80 1.45 2.00 -14.74
CA SER A 80 2.23 2.41 -15.92
C SER A 80 3.30 3.46 -15.63
N THR A 81 3.19 4.15 -14.50
CA THR A 81 4.09 5.24 -14.09
C THR A 81 4.91 4.85 -12.87
N GLU A 82 6.13 5.35 -12.72
CA GLU A 82 6.92 5.17 -11.49
C GLU A 82 6.33 6.00 -10.33
N PHE A 83 6.31 5.43 -9.11
CA PHE A 83 5.90 6.19 -7.94
C PHE A 83 7.09 7.00 -7.40
N PRO A 84 6.97 8.32 -7.18
CA PRO A 84 8.08 9.16 -6.73
C PRO A 84 8.33 9.00 -5.21
N ILE A 85 8.76 7.81 -4.79
CA ILE A 85 8.92 7.41 -3.38
C ILE A 85 9.80 8.38 -2.57
N ASN A 86 10.87 8.89 -3.21
CA ASN A 86 11.83 9.81 -2.61
C ASN A 86 11.25 11.21 -2.30
N LYS A 87 10.04 11.53 -2.81
CA LYS A 87 9.30 12.75 -2.43
C LYS A 87 8.75 12.67 -1.00
N TYR A 88 8.48 11.46 -0.51
CA TYR A 88 7.76 11.22 0.75
C TYR A 88 8.65 10.65 1.85
N ILE A 89 9.61 9.79 1.47
CA ILE A 89 10.56 9.18 2.39
C ILE A 89 11.97 9.32 1.85
N LYS A 90 12.93 9.53 2.73
CA LYS A 90 14.35 9.57 2.37
C LYS A 90 14.93 8.16 2.33
N LEU A 91 14.48 7.36 1.37
CA LEU A 91 14.72 5.92 1.37
C LEU A 91 16.22 5.56 1.35
N ASP A 92 17.03 6.31 0.60
CA ASP A 92 18.48 6.06 0.54
C ASP A 92 19.20 6.38 1.86
N GLU A 93 18.74 7.40 2.61
CA GLU A 93 19.23 7.67 3.96
C GLU A 93 18.85 6.51 4.90
N LEU A 94 17.60 6.04 4.84
CA LEU A 94 17.13 4.91 5.66
C LEU A 94 17.89 3.61 5.37
N ARG A 95 18.17 3.30 4.09
CA ARG A 95 18.97 2.13 3.69
C ARG A 95 20.39 2.21 4.24
N ARG A 96 21.04 3.38 4.11
CA ARG A 96 22.40 3.60 4.65
C ARG A 96 22.44 3.44 6.16
N ASP A 97 21.39 3.89 6.84
CA ASP A 97 21.28 3.84 8.30
C ASP A 97 20.73 2.48 8.80
N GLY A 98 20.54 1.49 7.91
CA GLY A 98 20.09 0.14 8.25
C GLY A 98 18.66 0.10 8.80
N PHE A 99 17.80 1.05 8.41
CA PHE A 99 16.42 1.17 8.85
C PHE A 99 16.24 1.32 10.38
N ILE A 100 17.25 1.85 11.07
CA ILE A 100 17.16 2.13 12.51
C ILE A 100 15.96 3.06 12.78
N ASN A 101 15.12 2.69 13.75
CA ASN A 101 13.86 3.36 14.13
C ASN A 101 12.74 3.33 13.07
N VAL A 102 12.90 2.61 11.96
CA VAL A 102 11.79 2.39 11.02
C VAL A 102 10.82 1.38 11.64
N THR A 103 9.53 1.69 11.55
CA THR A 103 8.47 0.83 12.06
C THR A 103 7.70 0.22 10.89
N SER A 104 7.73 -1.11 10.77
CA SER A 104 6.78 -1.84 9.93
C SER A 104 5.43 -1.93 10.64
N ARG A 105 4.33 -1.77 9.88
CA ARG A 105 2.96 -1.95 10.38
C ARG A 105 2.41 -3.29 9.94
N GLY A 106 1.69 -3.94 10.85
CA GLY A 106 0.89 -5.11 10.51
C GLY A 106 -0.19 -4.73 9.50
N SER A 107 -0.37 -5.57 8.49
CA SER A 107 -1.37 -5.41 7.43
C SER A 107 -2.80 -5.25 7.97
N GLY A 108 -3.16 -5.95 9.06
CA GLY A 108 -4.46 -5.78 9.73
C GLY A 108 -4.68 -4.39 10.35
N ILE A 109 -3.60 -3.69 10.77
CA ILE A 109 -3.70 -2.29 11.22
C ILE A 109 -4.04 -1.39 10.03
N VAL A 110 -3.47 -1.67 8.86
CA VAL A 110 -3.79 -0.93 7.63
C VAL A 110 -5.26 -1.16 7.23
N VAL A 111 -5.76 -2.39 7.28
CA VAL A 111 -7.17 -2.69 7.02
C VAL A 111 -8.08 -1.91 7.98
N SER A 112 -7.72 -1.85 9.26
CA SER A 112 -8.47 -1.06 10.26
C SER A 112 -8.44 0.43 9.94
N LEU A 113 -7.28 0.97 9.56
CA LEU A 113 -7.11 2.36 9.14
C LEU A 113 -7.97 2.69 7.92
N MET A 114 -7.98 1.84 6.90
CA MET A 114 -8.78 2.08 5.68
C MET A 114 -10.28 2.06 5.97
N ASN A 115 -10.75 1.12 6.80
CA ASN A 115 -12.15 1.11 7.21
C ASN A 115 -12.53 2.35 8.04
N ALA A 116 -11.66 2.79 8.95
CA ALA A 116 -11.87 4.01 9.73
C ALA A 116 -11.89 5.27 8.84
N TYR A 117 -11.00 5.35 7.84
CA TYR A 117 -10.96 6.46 6.87
C TYR A 117 -12.30 6.63 6.15
N TYR A 118 -12.95 5.52 5.79
CA TYR A 118 -14.27 5.52 5.15
C TYR A 118 -15.44 5.48 6.14
N SER A 119 -15.20 5.76 7.42
CA SER A 119 -16.24 5.80 8.48
C SER A 119 -17.02 4.48 8.65
N LEU A 120 -16.39 3.35 8.34
CA LEU A 120 -16.99 2.02 8.50
C LEU A 120 -16.78 1.46 9.92
N VAL A 121 -15.75 1.95 10.60
CA VAL A 121 -15.49 1.69 12.03
C VAL A 121 -14.98 2.98 12.70
N PRO A 122 -15.17 3.12 14.03
CA PRO A 122 -14.62 4.24 14.81
C PRO A 122 -13.10 4.29 14.85
#